data_AF-A0A0Q1BSN6-F1
#
_entry.id   AF-A0A0Q1BSN6-F1
#
_cell.length_a   1.000
_cell.length_b   1.000
_cell.length_c   1.000
_cell.angle_alpha   90.00
_cell.angle_beta   90.00
_cell.angle_gamma   90.00
#
_symmetry.space_group_name_H-M   'P 1'
#
loop_
_entity.id
_entity.type
_entity.pdbx_description
1 polymer ?
#
loop_
_entity_poly.entity_id
_entity_poly.type
_entity_poly.pdbx_seq_one_letter_code
_entity_poly.pdbx_strand_id
1 'polypeptide(L)'
;MIMEYIIFIPAILMSIIIHEVSHGYAAFMLGDDTAKRAGRLNFNPLKHIDTFGTIILPVLLLITTRGGLAFGYAKPVPINPYNFKDYKKDTAITAAAGPLSNFVIAVVLSLILRMVINSTDPLTQLSQTQFLLLKSIYNIIFINLFLGLFNLIPFPPLDGSKVLGAFLSDEMYFKYTAQEKKGMMIFMFIILASYVFNLNLIGGVILPPIRFVMKILTGI
;
A
#
# COMPACT_ATOMS: atom_id res chain seq x y z
N MET A 1 -11.23 -15.65 -14.12
CA MET A 1 -9.85 -15.99 -13.72
C MET A 1 -8.79 -15.22 -14.50
N ILE A 2 -8.47 -15.55 -15.76
CA ILE A 2 -7.38 -14.87 -16.50
C ILE A 2 -7.65 -13.36 -16.68
N MET A 3 -8.85 -12.99 -17.12
CA MET A 3 -9.24 -11.57 -17.28
C MET A 3 -9.19 -10.78 -15.97
N GLU A 4 -9.47 -11.42 -14.83
CA GLU A 4 -9.39 -10.75 -13.53
C GLU A 4 -7.94 -10.41 -13.17
N TYR A 5 -7.00 -11.32 -13.41
CA TYR A 5 -5.58 -11.06 -13.18
C TYR A 5 -5.02 -9.98 -14.12
N ILE A 6 -5.44 -9.96 -15.39
CA ILE A 6 -5.03 -8.95 -16.38
C ILE A 6 -5.42 -7.54 -15.94
N ILE A 7 -6.58 -7.39 -15.29
CA ILE A 7 -7.03 -6.08 -14.79
C ILE A 7 -6.41 -5.77 -13.42
N PHE A 8 -6.36 -6.76 -12.55
CA PHE A 8 -6.00 -6.56 -11.14
C PHE A 8 -4.51 -6.33 -10.93
N ILE A 9 -3.63 -7.08 -11.60
CA ILE A 9 -2.18 -6.95 -11.41
C ILE A 9 -1.67 -5.55 -11.78
N PRO A 10 -2.00 -4.97 -12.96
CA PRO A 10 -1.60 -3.61 -13.28
C PRO A 10 -2.16 -2.57 -12.31
N ALA A 11 -3.40 -2.77 -11.83
CA ALA A 11 -4.01 -1.85 -10.88
C ALA A 11 -3.32 -1.87 -9.51
N ILE A 12 -2.90 -3.05 -9.02
CA ILE A 12 -2.10 -3.15 -7.79
C ILE A 12 -0.75 -2.47 -7.99
N LEU A 13 -0.05 -2.79 -9.07
CA LEU A 13 1.26 -2.18 -9.38
C LEU A 13 1.13 -0.66 -9.42
N MET A 14 0.09 -0.14 -10.06
CA MET A 14 -0.15 1.30 -10.11
C MET A 14 -0.46 1.88 -8.72
N SER A 15 -1.23 1.18 -7.89
CA SER A 15 -1.52 1.61 -6.51
C SER A 15 -0.26 1.71 -5.65
N ILE A 16 0.67 0.77 -5.81
CA ILE A 16 1.98 0.79 -5.12
C ILE A 16 2.85 1.93 -5.68
N ILE A 17 2.89 2.12 -7.00
CA ILE A 17 3.69 3.19 -7.60
C ILE A 17 3.16 4.57 -7.19
N ILE A 18 1.84 4.79 -7.14
CA ILE A 18 1.27 6.06 -6.69
C ILE A 18 1.63 6.29 -5.21
N HIS A 19 1.59 5.26 -4.38
CA HIS A 19 2.03 5.33 -2.98
C HIS A 19 3.49 5.79 -2.87
N GLU A 20 4.41 5.11 -3.56
CA GLU A 20 5.84 5.45 -3.57
C GLU A 20 6.11 6.85 -4.12
N VAL A 21 5.50 7.19 -5.25
CA VAL A 21 5.65 8.50 -5.87
C VAL A 21 5.09 9.61 -4.98
N SER A 22 4.05 9.34 -4.18
CA SER A 22 3.49 10.29 -3.23
C SER A 22 4.44 10.60 -2.09
N HIS A 23 5.18 9.62 -1.55
CA HIS A 23 6.28 9.89 -0.63
C HIS A 23 7.33 10.80 -1.29
N GLY A 24 7.74 10.49 -2.51
CA GLY A 24 8.75 11.27 -3.22
C GLY A 24 8.31 12.72 -3.48
N TYR A 25 7.04 12.94 -3.85
CA TYR A 25 6.50 14.29 -4.01
C TYR A 25 6.40 15.04 -2.69
N ALA A 26 5.95 14.40 -1.61
CA ALA A 26 5.93 15.02 -0.29
C ALA A 26 7.33 15.43 0.17
N ALA A 27 8.31 14.54 0.03
CA ALA A 27 9.71 14.81 0.34
C ALA A 27 10.25 16.00 -0.48
N PHE A 28 9.96 16.05 -1.78
CA PHE A 28 10.35 17.15 -2.66
C PHE A 28 9.75 18.49 -2.23
N MET A 29 8.47 18.52 -1.84
CA MET A 29 7.82 19.74 -1.34
C MET A 29 8.36 20.20 0.01
N LEU A 30 8.92 19.28 0.81
CA LEU A 30 9.54 19.56 2.11
C LEU A 30 11.04 19.88 2.01
N GLY A 31 11.62 19.86 0.81
CA GLY A 31 13.00 20.29 0.54
C GLY A 31 13.96 19.17 0.14
N ASP A 32 13.52 17.91 0.09
CA ASP A 32 14.35 16.79 -0.35
C ASP A 32 14.14 16.47 -1.84
N ASP A 33 15.05 16.91 -2.70
CA ASP A 33 15.03 16.64 -4.13
C ASP A 33 15.70 15.31 -4.55
N THR A 34 16.05 14.44 -3.60
CA THR A 34 16.74 13.16 -3.86
C THR A 34 15.97 12.27 -4.85
N ALA A 35 14.66 12.06 -4.62
CA ALA A 35 13.82 11.26 -5.52
C ALA A 35 13.69 11.89 -6.91
N LYS A 36 13.69 13.23 -7.00
CA LYS A 36 13.63 13.97 -8.26
C LYS A 36 14.92 13.79 -9.06
N ARG A 37 16.09 13.98 -8.44
CA ARG A 37 17.40 13.78 -9.08
C ARG A 37 17.62 12.33 -9.51
N ALA A 38 17.10 11.37 -8.74
CA ALA A 38 17.12 9.96 -9.12
C ALA A 38 16.14 9.61 -10.25
N GLY A 39 15.35 10.58 -10.75
CA GLY A 39 14.36 10.37 -11.81
C GLY A 39 13.24 9.41 -11.41
N ARG A 40 12.88 9.37 -10.12
CA ARG A 40 11.90 8.46 -9.52
C ARG A 40 10.50 9.08 -9.34
N LEU A 41 10.36 10.40 -9.52
CA LEU A 41 9.07 11.11 -9.50
C LEU A 41 8.30 10.97 -10.82
N ASN A 42 7.88 9.74 -11.16
CA ASN A 42 7.04 9.47 -12.31
C ASN A 42 6.33 8.12 -12.15
N PHE A 43 5.28 7.92 -12.94
CA PHE A 43 4.44 6.73 -12.88
C PHE A 43 4.92 5.58 -13.79
N ASN A 44 6.13 5.64 -14.36
CA ASN A 44 6.66 4.56 -15.22
C ASN A 44 6.97 3.32 -14.37
N PRO A 45 6.23 2.21 -14.51
CA PRO A 45 6.42 1.02 -13.67
C PRO A 45 7.84 0.47 -13.72
N LEU A 46 8.50 0.55 -14.88
CA LEU A 46 9.84 0.01 -15.08
C LEU A 46 10.88 0.62 -14.14
N LYS A 47 10.68 1.89 -13.73
CA LYS A 47 11.60 2.53 -12.79
C LYS A 47 11.42 2.03 -11.36
N HIS A 48 10.24 1.52 -11.03
CA HIS A 48 9.81 1.08 -9.70
C HIS A 48 9.91 -0.44 -9.50
N ILE A 49 10.38 -1.18 -10.51
CA ILE A 49 10.62 -2.62 -10.37
C ILE A 49 11.87 -2.83 -9.51
N ASP A 50 11.71 -3.63 -8.46
CA ASP A 50 12.82 -4.30 -7.79
C ASP A 50 12.89 -5.74 -8.30
N THR A 51 14.01 -6.16 -8.89
CA THR A 51 14.13 -7.50 -9.47
C THR A 51 13.84 -8.58 -8.43
N PHE A 52 14.29 -8.40 -7.20
CA PHE A 52 14.03 -9.37 -6.15
C PHE A 52 12.60 -9.23 -5.62
N GLY A 53 12.20 -8.06 -5.15
CA GLY A 53 10.92 -7.81 -4.50
C GLY A 53 9.69 -7.89 -5.41
N THR A 54 9.81 -7.45 -6.66
CA THR A 54 8.68 -7.40 -7.61
C THR A 54 8.57 -8.65 -8.46
N ILE A 55 9.66 -9.38 -8.72
CA ILE A 55 9.68 -10.54 -9.63
C ILE A 55 10.04 -11.83 -8.88
N ILE A 56 11.25 -11.92 -8.32
CA ILE A 56 11.78 -13.18 -7.77
C ILE A 56 10.96 -13.64 -6.55
N LEU A 57 10.69 -12.72 -5.62
CA LEU A 57 10.00 -13.03 -4.36
C LEU A 57 8.56 -13.53 -4.60
N PRO A 58 7.69 -12.85 -5.38
CA PRO A 58 6.36 -13.37 -5.70
C PRO A 58 6.40 -14.76 -6.37
N VAL A 59 7.31 -14.98 -7.33
CA VAL A 59 7.43 -16.28 -8.03
C VAL A 59 7.89 -17.37 -7.07
N LEU A 60 8.90 -17.09 -6.25
CA LEU A 60 9.40 -18.03 -5.25
C LEU A 60 8.30 -18.40 -4.24
N LEU A 61 7.55 -17.42 -3.75
CA LEU A 61 6.43 -17.65 -2.84
C LEU A 61 5.35 -18.50 -3.50
N LEU A 62 4.95 -18.18 -4.74
CA LEU A 62 3.96 -18.97 -5.48
C LEU A 62 4.39 -20.44 -5.62
N ILE A 63 5.66 -20.70 -5.91
CA ILE A 63 6.18 -22.07 -6.05
C ILE A 63 6.24 -22.77 -4.69
N THR A 64 6.87 -22.14 -3.70
CA THR A 64 7.11 -22.75 -2.37
C THR A 64 5.85 -22.96 -1.56
N THR A 65 4.84 -22.12 -1.76
CA THR A 65 3.54 -22.20 -1.05
C THR A 65 2.46 -22.88 -1.87
N ARG A 66 2.78 -23.43 -3.05
CA ARG A 66 1.80 -24.03 -3.99
C ARG A 66 0.65 -23.07 -4.33
N GLY A 67 0.97 -21.80 -4.51
CA GLY A 67 0.02 -20.72 -4.81
C GLY A 67 -0.67 -20.13 -3.58
N GLY A 68 -0.29 -20.52 -2.37
CA GLY A 68 -0.90 -20.02 -1.12
C GLY A 68 -0.53 -18.58 -0.77
N LEU A 69 0.66 -18.11 -1.17
CA LEU A 69 1.12 -16.74 -0.96
C LEU A 69 1.73 -16.16 -2.23
N ALA A 70 1.38 -14.91 -2.52
CA ALA A 70 2.05 -14.07 -3.50
C ALA A 70 2.02 -12.63 -3.01
N PHE A 71 3.16 -12.14 -2.53
CA PHE A 71 3.35 -10.73 -2.25
C PHE A 71 4.71 -10.29 -2.75
N GLY A 72 4.82 -8.99 -3.02
CA GLY A 72 6.04 -8.35 -3.47
C GLY A 72 6.04 -6.90 -3.04
N TYR A 73 7.18 -6.25 -3.23
CA TYR A 73 7.34 -4.82 -2.98
C TYR A 73 7.94 -4.14 -4.21
N ALA A 74 7.55 -2.88 -4.42
CA ALA A 74 8.21 -2.04 -5.41
C ALA A 74 9.55 -1.55 -4.85
N LYS A 75 10.45 -1.18 -5.75
CA LYS A 75 11.66 -0.46 -5.37
C LYS A 75 11.25 0.88 -4.74
N PRO A 76 11.60 1.17 -3.48
CA PRO A 76 11.15 2.39 -2.85
C PRO A 76 11.74 3.65 -3.52
N VAL A 77 11.08 4.79 -3.35
CA VAL A 77 11.68 6.08 -3.74
C VAL A 77 12.77 6.48 -2.73
N PRO A 78 13.94 6.96 -3.18
CA PRO A 78 15.00 7.36 -2.28
C PRO A 78 14.63 8.69 -1.62
N ILE A 79 14.65 8.73 -0.29
CA ILE A 79 14.40 9.91 0.53
C ILE A 79 15.60 10.12 1.43
N ASN A 80 16.01 11.38 1.57
CA ASN A 80 17.06 11.80 2.48
C ASN A 80 16.49 12.73 3.56
N PRO A 81 16.17 12.20 4.76
CA PRO A 81 15.65 13.00 5.86
C PRO A 81 16.54 14.15 6.33
N TYR A 82 17.85 14.11 6.04
CA TYR A 82 18.77 15.19 6.40
C TYR A 82 18.58 16.46 5.56
N ASN A 83 17.83 16.39 4.46
CA ASN A 83 17.48 17.55 3.65
C ASN A 83 16.24 18.30 4.18
N PHE A 84 15.52 17.72 5.14
CA PHE A 84 14.33 18.33 5.71
C PHE A 84 14.64 19.47 6.67
N LYS A 85 13.70 20.40 6.82
CA LYS A 85 13.82 21.51 7.77
C LYS A 85 13.59 21.02 9.20
N ASP A 86 12.57 20.18 9.39
CA ASP A 86 12.30 19.49 10.63
C ASP A 86 12.39 17.98 10.38
N TYR A 87 13.50 17.39 10.82
CA TYR A 87 13.83 16.00 10.55
C TYR A 87 12.67 15.04 10.89
N LYS A 88 12.04 15.19 12.05
CA LYS A 88 11.02 14.24 12.52
C LYS A 88 9.66 14.53 11.91
N LYS A 89 9.24 15.79 11.94
CA LYS A 89 7.94 16.18 11.43
C LYS A 89 7.84 15.94 9.93
N ASP A 90 8.85 16.34 9.17
CA ASP A 90 8.84 16.23 7.71
C ASP A 90 9.00 14.77 7.27
N THR A 91 9.73 13.96 8.02
CA THR A 91 9.76 12.49 7.82
C THR A 91 8.39 11.88 8.05
N ALA A 92 7.66 12.29 9.09
CA ALA A 92 6.31 11.80 9.35
C ALA A 92 5.30 12.24 8.29
N ILE A 93 5.35 13.50 7.83
CA ILE A 93 4.49 13.99 6.74
C ILE A 93 4.79 13.20 5.45
N THR A 94 6.06 13.03 5.13
CA THR A 94 6.50 12.25 3.98
C THR A 94 6.00 10.81 4.07
N ALA A 95 6.15 10.15 5.21
CA ALA A 95 5.68 8.80 5.45
C ALA A 95 4.15 8.69 5.39
N ALA A 96 3.39 9.70 5.83
CA ALA A 96 1.94 9.69 5.72
C ALA A 96 1.44 9.84 4.27
N ALA A 97 2.22 10.47 3.38
CA ALA A 97 1.80 10.77 2.02
C ALA A 97 1.46 9.52 1.18
N GLY A 98 2.23 8.44 1.32
CA GLY A 98 1.96 7.16 0.66
C GLY A 98 0.59 6.60 1.06
N PRO A 99 0.34 6.26 2.34
CA PRO A 99 -0.95 5.76 2.81
C PRO A 99 -2.13 6.69 2.47
N LEU A 100 -1.95 8.01 2.62
CA LEU A 100 -2.98 8.99 2.26
C LEU A 100 -3.34 8.93 0.77
N SER A 101 -2.38 8.74 -0.12
CA SER A 101 -2.66 8.59 -1.55
C SER A 101 -3.53 7.35 -1.84
N ASN A 102 -3.31 6.24 -1.13
CA ASN A 102 -4.17 5.07 -1.27
C ASN A 102 -5.59 5.34 -0.76
N PHE A 103 -5.74 6.00 0.38
CA PHE A 103 -7.08 6.38 0.84
C PHE A 103 -7.80 7.30 -0.15
N VAL A 104 -7.09 8.27 -0.75
CA VAL A 104 -7.65 9.13 -1.80
C VAL A 104 -8.12 8.30 -3.00
N ILE A 105 -7.31 7.35 -3.48
CA ILE A 105 -7.72 6.44 -4.57
C ILE A 105 -8.97 5.65 -4.18
N ALA A 106 -9.00 5.07 -2.97
CA ALA A 106 -10.12 4.29 -2.48
C ALA A 106 -11.42 5.12 -2.43
N VAL A 107 -11.36 6.35 -1.91
CA VAL A 107 -12.50 7.27 -1.84
C VAL A 107 -12.99 7.68 -3.22
N VAL A 108 -12.09 8.07 -4.13
CA VAL A 108 -12.47 8.49 -5.49
C VAL A 108 -13.14 7.33 -6.23
N LEU A 109 -12.55 6.13 -6.18
CA LEU A 109 -13.11 4.95 -6.83
C LEU A 109 -14.42 4.48 -6.19
N SER A 110 -14.59 4.64 -4.87
CA SER A 110 -15.85 4.28 -4.21
C SER A 110 -16.99 5.23 -4.59
N LEU A 111 -16.70 6.52 -4.76
CA LEU A 111 -17.68 7.49 -5.28
C LEU A 111 -18.10 7.13 -6.71
N ILE A 112 -17.14 6.80 -7.58
CA ILE A 112 -17.43 6.33 -8.94
C ILE A 112 -18.28 5.06 -8.90
N LEU A 113 -17.89 4.07 -8.09
CA LEU A 113 -18.62 2.80 -7.95
C LEU A 113 -20.07 3.04 -7.53
N ARG A 114 -20.30 3.91 -6.55
CA ARG A 114 -21.64 4.28 -6.09
C ARG A 114 -22.48 4.95 -7.16
N MET A 115 -21.90 5.90 -7.89
CA MET A 115 -22.61 6.58 -8.98
C MET A 115 -23.05 5.60 -10.07
N VAL A 116 -22.19 4.64 -10.41
CA VAL A 116 -22.53 3.61 -11.41
C VAL A 116 -23.62 2.68 -10.89
N ILE A 117 -23.52 2.19 -9.65
CA ILE A 117 -24.52 1.26 -9.10
C ILE A 117 -25.88 1.93 -8.91
N ASN A 118 -25.92 3.18 -8.46
CA ASN A 118 -27.16 3.92 -8.26
C ASN A 118 -27.82 4.39 -9.57
N SER A 119 -27.08 4.41 -10.68
CA SER A 119 -27.63 4.76 -12.00
C SER A 119 -28.11 3.55 -12.80
N THR A 120 -27.75 2.33 -12.38
CA THR A 120 -28.30 1.10 -12.93
C THR A 120 -29.64 0.73 -12.27
N ASP A 121 -30.66 0.49 -13.08
CA ASP A 121 -31.95 -0.04 -12.61
C ASP A 121 -31.73 -1.42 -11.95
N PRO A 122 -32.19 -1.65 -10.69
CA PRO A 122 -32.09 -2.94 -10.01
C PRO A 122 -32.63 -4.14 -10.78
N LEU A 123 -33.55 -3.93 -11.73
CA LEU A 123 -34.13 -4.97 -12.57
C LEU A 123 -33.30 -5.28 -13.82
N THR A 124 -32.30 -4.45 -14.14
CA THR A 124 -31.42 -4.68 -15.29
C THR A 124 -30.35 -5.70 -14.93
N GLN A 125 -30.32 -6.82 -15.66
CA GLN A 125 -29.23 -7.78 -15.54
C GLN A 125 -27.93 -7.16 -16.07
N LEU A 126 -26.94 -7.03 -15.18
CA LEU A 126 -25.60 -6.60 -15.58
C LEU A 126 -25.03 -7.62 -16.57
N SER A 127 -24.49 -7.13 -17.68
CA SER A 127 -23.66 -7.97 -18.54
C SER A 127 -22.45 -8.51 -17.77
N GLN A 128 -21.93 -9.65 -18.20
CA GLN A 128 -20.74 -10.25 -17.59
C GLN A 128 -19.55 -9.27 -17.55
N THR A 129 -19.39 -8.45 -18.59
CA THR A 129 -18.35 -7.42 -18.68
C THR A 129 -18.54 -6.32 -17.64
N GLN A 130 -19.76 -5.81 -17.47
CA GLN A 130 -20.06 -4.79 -16.46
C GLN A 130 -19.82 -5.32 -15.05
N PHE A 131 -20.28 -6.55 -14.77
CA PHE A 131 -20.03 -7.19 -13.47
C PHE A 131 -18.54 -7.33 -13.18
N LEU A 132 -17.75 -7.79 -14.16
CA LEU A 132 -16.29 -7.90 -14.02
C LEU A 132 -15.63 -6.55 -13.76
N LEU A 133 -16.05 -5.49 -14.45
CA LEU A 133 -15.54 -4.14 -14.23
C LEU A 133 -15.83 -3.62 -12.82
N LEU A 134 -17.09 -3.74 -12.36
CA LEU A 134 -17.49 -3.30 -11.01
C LEU A 134 -16.76 -4.10 -9.93
N LYS A 135 -16.63 -5.41 -10.11
CA LYS A 135 -15.84 -6.27 -9.23
C LYS A 135 -14.37 -5.86 -9.19
N SER A 136 -13.77 -5.53 -10.33
CA SER A 136 -12.40 -5.03 -10.38
C SER A 136 -12.25 -3.69 -9.66
N ILE A 137 -13.17 -2.73 -9.84
CA ILE A 137 -13.15 -1.46 -9.09
C ILE A 137 -13.25 -1.71 -7.59
N TYR A 138 -14.18 -2.57 -7.16
CA TYR A 138 -14.32 -2.97 -5.75
C TYR A 138 -13.01 -3.55 -5.19
N ASN A 139 -12.34 -4.42 -5.93
CA ASN A 139 -11.05 -5.00 -5.54
C ASN A 139 -9.93 -3.94 -5.46
N ILE A 140 -9.94 -2.94 -6.35
CA ILE A 140 -8.95 -1.84 -6.34
C ILE A 140 -9.17 -0.93 -5.12
N ILE A 141 -10.43 -0.66 -4.74
CA ILE A 141 -10.74 0.06 -3.49
C ILE A 141 -10.20 -0.74 -2.31
N PHE A 142 -10.52 -2.04 -2.25
CA PHE A 142 -10.06 -2.93 -1.19
C PHE A 142 -8.53 -2.93 -1.06
N ILE A 143 -7.78 -3.10 -2.16
CA ILE A 143 -6.32 -3.15 -2.08
C ILE A 143 -5.72 -1.81 -1.67
N ASN A 144 -6.30 -0.68 -2.08
CA ASN A 144 -5.83 0.63 -1.65
C ASN A 144 -6.09 0.86 -0.15
N LEU A 145 -7.27 0.49 0.36
CA LEU A 145 -7.52 0.51 1.80
C LEU A 145 -6.58 -0.43 2.55
N PHE A 146 -6.29 -1.60 1.99
CA PHE A 146 -5.33 -2.54 2.55
C PHE A 146 -3.92 -1.93 2.60
N LEU A 147 -3.39 -1.43 1.49
CA LEU A 147 -2.07 -0.80 1.42
C LEU A 147 -1.95 0.40 2.38
N GLY A 148 -2.98 1.24 2.44
CA GLY A 148 -3.03 2.40 3.32
C GLY A 148 -3.04 2.01 4.80
N LEU A 149 -3.98 1.16 5.22
CA LEU A 149 -4.09 0.73 6.62
C LEU A 149 -2.92 -0.12 7.07
N PHE A 150 -2.43 -1.01 6.20
CA PHE A 150 -1.26 -1.84 6.47
C PHE A 150 -0.03 -0.97 6.71
N ASN A 151 0.25 0.01 5.85
CA ASN A 151 1.41 0.88 6.03
C ASN A 151 1.27 1.83 7.21
N LEU A 152 0.05 2.09 7.72
CA LEU A 152 -0.15 2.88 8.94
C LEU A 152 0.04 2.10 10.25
N ILE A 153 0.31 0.80 10.21
CA ILE A 153 0.66 0.05 11.42
C ILE A 153 1.94 0.64 12.03
N PRO A 154 1.95 1.01 13.32
CA PRO A 154 3.11 1.61 13.98
C PRO A 154 4.17 0.55 14.32
N PHE A 155 4.73 -0.08 13.29
CA PHE A 155 5.73 -1.13 13.40
C PHE A 155 6.85 -0.89 12.37
N PRO A 156 8.11 -0.67 12.79
CA PRO A 156 9.22 -0.53 11.85
C PRO A 156 9.34 -1.81 11.02
N PRO A 157 9.33 -1.76 9.68
CA PRO A 157 9.73 -0.64 8.82
C PRO A 157 8.57 0.15 8.18
N LEU A 158 7.31 -0.12 8.55
CA LEU A 158 6.12 0.47 7.93
C LEU A 158 6.03 1.97 8.19
N ASP A 159 5.32 2.71 7.33
CA ASP A 159 5.25 4.17 7.39
C ASP A 159 4.66 4.71 8.70
N GLY A 160 3.69 3.99 9.27
CA GLY A 160 3.05 4.29 10.54
C GLY A 160 4.05 4.40 11.69
N SER A 161 5.20 3.71 11.59
CA SER A 161 6.28 3.86 12.56
C SER A 161 6.92 5.26 12.51
N LYS A 162 7.14 5.82 11.32
CA LYS A 162 7.65 7.19 11.16
C LYS A 162 6.60 8.22 11.55
N VAL A 163 5.33 7.97 11.24
CA VAL A 163 4.20 8.82 11.67
C VAL A 163 4.11 8.87 13.20
N LEU A 164 4.17 7.72 13.87
CA LEU A 164 4.25 7.65 15.34
C LEU A 164 5.50 8.38 15.86
N GLY A 165 6.61 8.27 15.14
CA GLY A 165 7.88 8.91 15.47
C GLY A 165 7.81 10.43 15.68
N ALA A 166 6.89 11.14 15.02
CA ALA A 166 6.68 12.57 15.24
C ALA A 166 6.22 12.92 16.66
N PHE A 167 5.56 11.97 17.34
CA PHE A 167 5.03 12.17 18.71
C PHE A 167 5.99 11.68 19.81
N LEU A 168 7.07 11.00 19.43
CA LEU A 168 8.08 10.50 20.38
C LEU A 168 9.04 11.62 20.79
N SER A 169 9.72 11.48 21.93
CA SER A 169 10.93 12.27 22.21
C SER A 169 12.06 11.89 21.24
N ASP A 170 13.08 12.74 21.09
CA ASP A 170 14.17 12.48 20.15
C ASP A 170 14.93 11.19 20.49
N GLU A 171 15.21 10.95 21.77
CA GLU A 171 15.84 9.71 22.21
C GLU A 171 15.02 8.47 21.84
N MET A 172 13.70 8.52 22.07
CA MET A 172 12.80 7.41 21.75
C MET A 172 12.66 7.21 20.23
N TYR A 173 12.63 8.31 19.47
CA TYR A 173 12.60 8.26 18.01
C TYR A 173 13.80 7.50 17.44
N PHE A 174 15.02 7.85 17.86
CA PHE A 174 16.23 7.21 17.33
C PHE A 174 16.35 5.75 17.79
N LYS A 175 15.97 5.43 19.03
CA LYS A 175 15.93 4.03 19.50
C LYS A 175 14.93 3.19 18.73
N TYR A 176 13.76 3.76 18.43
CA TYR A 176 12.68 3.10 17.73
C TYR A 176 12.99 2.87 16.25
N THR A 177 13.48 3.89 15.55
CA THR A 177 13.87 3.81 14.13
C THR A 177 15.13 2.97 13.90
N ALA A 178 16.05 2.89 14.87
CA ALA A 178 17.18 1.96 14.82
C ALA A 178 16.77 0.49 14.68
N GLN A 179 15.53 0.14 15.03
CA GLN A 179 15.02 -1.21 14.91
C GLN A 179 14.50 -1.56 13.51
N GLU A 180 14.46 -0.66 12.52
CA GLU A 180 13.86 -0.94 11.19
C GLU A 180 14.35 -2.22 10.52
N LYS A 181 15.68 -2.48 10.53
CA LYS A 181 16.25 -3.71 9.95
C LYS A 181 15.78 -4.96 10.70
N LYS A 182 15.77 -4.93 12.04
CA LYS A 182 15.32 -6.03 12.89
C LYS A 182 13.81 -6.23 12.77
N GLY A 183 13.06 -5.13 12.70
CA GLY A 183 11.63 -5.07 12.48
C GLY A 183 11.24 -5.74 11.17
N MET A 184 11.93 -5.46 10.06
CA MET A 184 11.71 -6.14 8.79
C MET A 184 11.85 -7.68 8.93
N MET A 185 12.90 -8.16 9.61
CA MET A 185 13.10 -9.59 9.83
C MET A 185 11.98 -10.21 10.69
N ILE A 186 11.60 -9.54 11.78
CA ILE A 186 10.49 -9.97 12.65
C ILE A 186 9.18 -10.00 11.86
N PHE A 187 8.94 -8.99 11.03
CA PHE A 187 7.75 -8.88 10.21
C PHE A 187 7.63 -10.03 9.20
N MET A 188 8.72 -10.34 8.49
CA MET A 188 8.79 -11.48 7.60
C MET A 188 8.55 -12.81 8.33
N PHE A 189 9.09 -12.95 9.55
CA PHE A 189 8.83 -14.12 10.40
C PHE A 189 7.36 -14.21 10.80
N ILE A 190 6.72 -13.10 11.18
CA ILE A 190 5.29 -13.06 11.51
C ILE A 190 4.45 -13.50 10.32
N ILE A 191 4.71 -12.99 9.10
CA ILE A 191 4.01 -13.41 7.88
C ILE A 191 4.16 -14.92 7.67
N LEU A 192 5.39 -15.43 7.75
CA LEU A 192 5.69 -16.83 7.53
C LEU A 192 5.03 -17.73 8.59
N ALA A 193 5.12 -17.36 9.87
CA ALA A 193 4.47 -18.08 10.96
C ALA A 193 2.93 -18.05 10.83
N SER A 194 2.38 -16.89 10.46
CA SER A 194 0.94 -16.73 10.19
C SER A 194 0.49 -17.74 9.13
N TYR A 195 1.26 -17.89 8.05
CA TYR A 195 0.96 -18.86 7.00
C TYR A 195 1.14 -20.32 7.45
N VAL A 196 2.27 -20.66 8.06
CA VAL A 196 2.61 -22.05 8.46
C VAL A 196 1.64 -22.60 9.49
N PHE A 197 1.24 -21.79 10.47
CA PHE A 197 0.31 -22.19 11.53
C PHE A 197 -1.16 -21.92 11.18
N ASN A 198 -1.44 -21.46 9.95
CA ASN A 198 -2.79 -21.07 9.50
C ASN A 198 -3.45 -20.05 10.45
N LEU A 199 -2.65 -19.16 11.03
CA LEU A 199 -3.11 -18.04 11.84
C LEU A 199 -3.41 -16.87 10.92
N ASN A 200 -4.50 -16.14 11.15
CA ASN A 200 -4.81 -14.92 10.40
C ASN A 200 -4.37 -13.68 11.21
N LEU A 201 -3.08 -13.58 11.53
CA LEU A 201 -2.57 -12.53 12.43
C LEU A 201 -2.74 -11.13 11.81
N ILE A 202 -2.28 -10.97 10.57
CA ILE A 202 -2.32 -9.69 9.86
C ILE A 202 -3.76 -9.36 9.44
N GLY A 203 -4.47 -10.32 8.84
CA GLY A 203 -5.84 -10.08 8.41
C GLY A 203 -6.80 -9.93 9.60
N GLY A 204 -6.55 -10.54 10.74
CA GLY A 204 -7.34 -10.35 11.96
C GLY A 204 -7.31 -8.91 12.47
N VAL A 205 -6.18 -8.21 12.31
CA VAL A 205 -6.02 -6.81 12.71
C VAL A 205 -6.52 -5.87 11.61
N ILE A 206 -6.22 -6.17 10.34
CA ILE A 206 -6.42 -5.24 9.23
C ILE A 206 -7.80 -5.38 8.57
N LEU A 207 -8.36 -6.58 8.47
CA LEU A 207 -9.63 -6.78 7.76
C LEU A 207 -10.83 -6.15 8.46
N PRO A 208 -10.97 -6.16 9.80
CA PRO A 208 -12.11 -5.49 10.45
C PRO A 208 -12.25 -4.01 10.08
N PRO A 209 -11.19 -3.16 10.20
CA PRO A 209 -11.30 -1.76 9.79
C PRO A 209 -11.51 -1.62 8.28
N ILE A 210 -10.88 -2.44 7.44
CA ILE A 210 -11.15 -2.41 5.99
C ILE A 210 -12.62 -2.69 5.71
N ARG A 211 -13.21 -3.73 6.27
CA ARG A 211 -14.62 -4.09 6.03
C ARG A 211 -15.56 -2.98 6.48
N PHE A 212 -15.27 -2.36 7.62
CA PHE A 212 -16.02 -1.21 8.11
C PHE A 212 -15.94 -0.02 7.13
N VAL A 213 -14.73 0.35 6.70
CA VAL A 213 -14.52 1.46 5.76
C VAL A 213 -15.10 1.14 4.39
N MET A 214 -14.93 -0.07 3.88
CA MET A 214 -15.53 -0.54 2.63
C MET A 214 -17.04 -0.36 2.67
N LYS A 215 -17.72 -0.87 3.71
CA LYS A 215 -19.17 -0.71 3.86
C LYS A 215 -19.60 0.76 3.84
N ILE A 216 -18.83 1.64 4.50
CA ILE A 216 -19.10 3.09 4.51
C ILE A 216 -18.85 3.74 3.16
N LEU A 217 -17.83 3.32 2.41
CA LEU A 217 -17.40 3.92 1.16
C LEU A 217 -18.18 3.42 -0.06
N THR A 218 -18.48 2.12 -0.12
CA THR A 218 -19.19 1.47 -1.23
C THR A 218 -20.70 1.45 -1.00
N GLY A 219 -21.13 1.34 0.26
CA GLY A 219 -22.57 1.28 0.61
C GLY A 219 -23.19 -0.09 0.39
N ILE A 220 -22.35 -1.10 0.19
CA ILE A 220 -22.68 -2.51 -0.05
C ILE A 220 -21.89 -3.34 0.96
#